data_AF-A0A352CE97-F1
#
_entry.id   AF-A0A352CE97-F1
#
_cell.length_a   1.000
_cell.length_b   1.000
_cell.length_c   1.000
_cell.angle_alpha   90.00
_cell.angle_beta   90.00
_cell.angle_gamma   90.00
#
_symmetry.space_group_name_H-M   'P 1'
#
loop_
_entity.id
_entity.type
_entity.pdbx_description
1 polymer ?
#
loop_
_entity_poly.entity_id
_entity_poly.type
_entity_poly.pdbx_seq_one_letter_code
_entity_poly.pdbx_strand_id
1 'polypeptide(L)'
;DVVYVNREAQEGAPPLDDEASGADNAIVAADPRIRWRLKQIPTANGALVALDPHTGRVLAMVGGYSQRQSAFNRVTQALRQPGSAFKPFVYAAALDLGYTPSSLVLDAPFAAPGGEDGKLWIPLNYSKEFFGPSTLRLGIEKSRNVMTVRLAQDIGMEPIVDYARRFGLYENLPPYLSMSLGAGETTLMQLAAAYATFVNGGKRVEPTVIDRVQDRNGKSILTADARACDSCKADFDPASEPPILPDPRAQIL
;
A
#
# COMPACT_ATOMS: atom_id res chain seq x y z
N ASP A 1 6.54 23.60 19.68
CA ASP A 1 5.34 22.79 19.41
C ASP A 1 4.09 23.66 19.37
N VAL A 2 3.28 23.56 18.33
CA VAL A 2 1.99 24.25 18.27
C VAL A 2 0.96 23.40 19.00
N VAL A 3 0.48 23.93 20.11
CA VAL A 3 -0.53 23.31 20.95
C VAL A 3 -1.80 24.13 20.83
N TYR A 4 -2.92 23.49 20.50
CA TYR A 4 -4.20 24.15 20.27
C TYR A 4 -5.29 23.55 21.15
N VAL A 5 -6.35 24.32 21.36
CA VAL A 5 -7.50 23.92 22.16
C VAL A 5 -8.63 23.52 21.21
N ASN A 6 -9.13 22.29 21.32
CA ASN A 6 -10.22 21.80 20.48
C ASN A 6 -11.48 21.52 21.31
N ARG A 7 -12.65 21.83 20.73
CA ARG A 7 -13.97 21.61 21.31
C ARG A 7 -14.32 20.12 21.16
N GLU A 8 -14.55 19.42 22.25
CA GLU A 8 -15.07 18.04 22.20
C GLU A 8 -16.51 18.02 22.69
N ALA A 9 -17.39 17.40 21.89
CA ALA A 9 -18.68 16.95 22.35
C ALA A 9 -18.48 15.79 23.34
N GLN A 10 -19.29 15.74 24.38
CA GLN A 10 -19.29 14.63 25.33
C GLN A 10 -19.65 13.34 24.58
N GLU A 11 -18.95 12.24 24.87
CA GLU A 11 -19.19 10.93 24.25
C GLU A 11 -20.68 10.55 24.37
N GLY A 12 -21.36 10.34 23.24
CA GLY A 12 -22.80 10.04 23.18
C GLY A 12 -23.74 11.25 23.05
N ALA A 13 -23.24 12.48 22.96
CA ALA A 13 -24.08 13.66 22.68
C ALA A 13 -24.49 13.73 21.20
N PRO A 14 -25.71 14.19 20.87
CA PRO A 14 -26.10 14.45 19.48
C PRO A 14 -25.17 15.50 18.83
N PRO A 15 -25.03 15.50 17.48
CA PRO A 15 -24.29 16.53 16.78
C PRO A 15 -24.79 17.91 17.21
N LEU A 16 -23.87 18.81 17.53
CA LEU A 16 -24.21 20.19 17.84
C LEU A 16 -24.43 20.91 16.50
N ASP A 17 -25.62 21.43 16.27
CA ASP A 17 -25.93 22.20 15.07
C ASP A 17 -25.01 23.44 14.99
N ASP A 18 -24.37 23.63 13.83
CA ASP A 18 -23.40 24.72 13.58
C ASP A 18 -24.07 26.10 13.38
N GLU A 19 -25.39 26.22 13.56
CA GLU A 19 -26.12 27.48 13.44
C GLU A 19 -26.10 28.29 14.75
N ALA A 20 -24.97 28.93 15.01
CA ALA A 20 -24.92 30.12 15.87
C ALA A 20 -24.29 31.28 15.11
N SER A 21 -24.93 31.68 14.01
CA SER A 21 -24.63 32.93 13.33
C SER A 21 -25.23 34.11 14.11
N GLY A 22 -24.36 34.96 14.65
CA GLY A 22 -24.71 36.34 15.01
C GLY A 22 -24.82 36.63 16.51
N ALA A 23 -23.69 36.98 17.12
CA ALA A 23 -23.62 37.99 18.17
C ALA A 23 -22.14 38.31 18.47
N ASP A 24 -21.64 39.39 17.89
CA ASP A 24 -20.40 40.02 18.33
C ASP A 24 -20.55 40.42 19.82
N ASN A 25 -19.61 39.96 20.66
CA ASN A 25 -19.35 40.41 22.04
C ASN A 25 -20.26 39.94 23.18
N ALA A 26 -20.94 38.79 23.08
CA ALA A 26 -21.45 38.11 24.28
C ALA A 26 -20.38 37.14 24.83
N ILE A 27 -19.99 37.30 26.10
CA ILE A 27 -19.35 36.21 26.85
C ILE A 27 -20.41 35.12 26.97
N VAL A 28 -20.42 34.20 26.00
CA VAL A 28 -21.26 33.01 26.05
C VAL A 28 -20.83 32.26 27.30
N ALA A 29 -21.71 32.19 28.31
CA ALA A 29 -21.50 31.34 29.47
C ALA A 29 -21.11 29.95 28.95
N ALA A 30 -19.93 29.46 29.36
CA ALA A 30 -19.40 28.20 28.86
C ALA A 30 -20.45 27.11 29.08
N ASP A 31 -21.02 26.58 27.98
CA ASP A 31 -21.96 25.46 28.06
C ASP A 31 -21.24 24.30 28.76
N PRO A 32 -21.72 23.83 29.92
CA PRO A 32 -21.03 22.81 30.72
C PRO A 32 -20.90 21.47 30.00
N ARG A 33 -21.57 21.28 28.87
CA ARG A 33 -21.42 20.12 27.96
C ARG A 33 -20.19 20.24 27.06
N ILE A 34 -19.67 21.46 26.86
CA ILE A 34 -18.50 21.71 26.02
C ILE A 34 -17.25 21.50 26.86
N ARG A 35 -16.46 20.48 26.49
CA ARG A 35 -15.14 20.27 27.08
C ARG A 35 -14.08 20.68 26.08
N TRP A 36 -13.09 21.42 26.58
CA TRP A 36 -11.93 21.81 25.81
C TRP A 36 -10.76 20.92 26.18
N ARG A 37 -10.03 20.41 25.18
CA ARG A 37 -8.80 19.65 25.41
C ARG A 37 -7.63 20.25 24.65
N LEU A 38 -6.48 20.19 25.31
CA LEU A 38 -5.21 20.51 24.72
C LEU A 38 -4.81 19.40 23.72
N LYS A 39 -4.53 19.78 22.47
CA LYS A 39 -4.07 18.86 21.43
C LYS A 39 -2.82 19.39 20.76
N GLN A 40 -1.99 18.47 20.26
CA GLN A 40 -0.78 18.77 19.50
C GLN A 40 -0.93 18.23 18.08
N ILE A 41 -0.42 18.99 17.11
CA ILE A 41 -0.29 18.49 15.74
C ILE A 41 0.80 17.42 15.72
N PRO A 42 0.54 16.21 15.20
CA PRO A 42 1.55 15.17 15.13
C PRO A 42 2.78 15.62 14.33
N THR A 43 3.97 15.36 14.89
CA THR A 43 5.23 15.50 14.16
C THR A 43 5.39 14.38 13.11
N ALA A 44 4.95 13.18 13.46
CA ALA A 44 4.82 12.06 12.53
C ALA A 44 3.70 12.33 11.50
N ASN A 45 3.84 11.74 10.32
CA ASN A 45 2.83 11.83 9.27
C ASN A 45 2.40 10.42 8.83
N GLY A 46 1.34 10.35 8.04
CA GLY A 46 0.80 9.09 7.53
C GLY A 46 0.22 9.26 6.13
N ALA A 47 -0.10 8.15 5.50
CA ALA A 47 -0.77 8.11 4.22
C ALA A 47 -1.68 6.89 4.16
N LEU A 48 -2.76 6.99 3.40
CA LEU A 48 -3.68 5.88 3.17
C LEU A 48 -4.14 5.90 1.72
N VAL A 49 -4.22 4.71 1.11
CA VAL A 49 -4.86 4.51 -0.18
C VAL A 49 -5.68 3.23 -0.13
N ALA A 50 -6.88 3.27 -0.71
CA ALA A 50 -7.70 2.11 -0.96
C ALA A 50 -8.01 2.07 -2.45
N LEU A 51 -7.85 0.91 -3.07
CA LEU A 51 -8.11 0.70 -4.49
C LEU A 51 -8.88 -0.60 -4.70
N ASP A 52 -9.68 -0.63 -5.75
CA ASP A 52 -10.31 -1.85 -6.24
C ASP A 52 -9.23 -2.72 -6.90
N PRO A 53 -8.97 -3.94 -6.38
CA PRO A 53 -7.91 -4.79 -6.88
C PRO A 53 -8.18 -5.33 -8.29
N HIS A 54 -9.43 -5.31 -8.76
CA HIS A 54 -9.78 -5.79 -10.09
C HIS A 54 -9.71 -4.68 -11.14
N THR A 55 -9.79 -3.41 -10.77
CA THR A 55 -9.80 -2.31 -11.76
C THR A 55 -8.65 -1.34 -11.62
N GLY A 56 -8.01 -1.27 -10.46
CA GLY A 56 -7.06 -0.22 -10.11
C GLY A 56 -7.75 1.11 -9.74
N ARG A 57 -9.08 1.17 -9.71
CA ARG A 57 -9.81 2.37 -9.33
C ARG A 57 -9.51 2.74 -7.88
N VAL A 58 -9.02 3.96 -7.66
CA VAL A 58 -8.76 4.48 -6.32
C VAL A 58 -10.07 4.88 -5.67
N LEU A 59 -10.41 4.21 -4.57
CA LEU A 59 -11.64 4.44 -3.81
C LEU A 59 -11.46 5.50 -2.72
N ALA A 60 -10.27 5.56 -2.13
CA ALA A 60 -9.92 6.56 -1.13
C ALA A 60 -8.42 6.88 -1.18
N MET A 61 -8.06 8.15 -0.92
CA MET A 61 -6.67 8.58 -0.86
C MET A 61 -6.50 9.71 0.16
N VAL A 62 -5.56 9.52 1.10
CA VAL A 62 -5.17 10.52 2.10
C VAL A 62 -3.64 10.67 2.05
N GLY A 63 -3.16 11.83 1.57
CA GLY A 63 -1.73 12.09 1.37
C GLY A 63 -0.95 12.59 2.60
N GLY A 64 -1.64 12.85 3.71
CA GLY A 64 -1.02 13.39 4.92
C GLY A 64 -2.04 13.77 5.99
N TYR A 65 -1.56 14.11 7.18
CA TYR A 65 -2.39 14.55 8.32
C TYR A 65 -3.34 15.71 7.98
N SER A 66 -2.87 16.70 7.22
CA SER A 66 -3.69 17.83 6.79
C SER A 66 -3.16 18.42 5.48
N GLN A 67 -4.02 18.44 4.45
CA GLN A 67 -3.71 19.04 3.15
C GLN A 67 -3.42 20.55 3.24
N ARG A 68 -4.08 21.26 4.18
CA ARG A 68 -3.82 22.69 4.42
C ARG A 68 -2.43 22.96 4.99
N GLN A 69 -1.89 22.02 5.78
CA GLN A 69 -0.54 22.15 6.33
C GLN A 69 0.52 21.73 5.31
N SER A 70 0.21 20.73 4.48
CA SER A 70 1.12 20.24 3.46
C SER A 70 0.35 19.65 2.30
N ALA A 71 0.54 20.25 1.11
CA ALA A 71 -0.01 19.73 -0.14
C ALA A 71 0.76 18.52 -0.70
N PHE A 72 1.86 18.11 -0.05
CA PHE A 72 2.66 16.97 -0.47
C PHE A 72 1.91 15.65 -0.24
N ASN A 73 1.58 14.95 -1.32
CA ASN A 73 0.84 13.70 -1.29
C ASN A 73 1.78 12.51 -1.10
N ARG A 74 1.83 12.00 0.13
CA ARG A 74 2.69 10.86 0.49
C ARG A 74 2.25 9.53 -0.14
N VAL A 75 1.03 9.43 -0.68
CA VAL A 75 0.59 8.22 -1.38
C VAL A 75 1.36 8.06 -2.70
N THR A 76 1.55 9.15 -3.44
CA THR A 76 2.07 9.13 -4.82
C THR A 76 3.47 9.71 -4.96
N GLN A 77 3.93 10.53 -4.00
CA GLN A 77 5.19 11.28 -4.13
C GLN A 77 6.26 10.87 -3.10
N ALA A 78 5.86 10.27 -1.98
CA ALA A 78 6.83 9.86 -0.96
C ALA A 78 7.48 8.53 -1.33
N LEU A 79 8.74 8.61 -1.77
CA LEU A 79 9.61 7.44 -1.88
C LEU A 79 10.01 6.98 -0.48
N ARG A 80 9.70 5.72 -0.16
CA ARG A 80 10.03 5.08 1.12
C ARG A 80 10.39 3.62 0.91
N GLN A 81 11.28 3.12 1.76
CA GLN A 81 11.56 1.69 1.86
C GLN A 81 10.32 0.96 2.42
N PRO A 82 9.73 -0.01 1.68
CA PRO A 82 8.59 -0.77 2.15
C PRO A 82 8.98 -1.81 3.22
N GLY A 83 10.28 -2.11 3.35
CA GLY A 83 10.79 -3.10 4.29
C GLY A 83 10.16 -4.48 4.07
N SER A 84 9.68 -5.10 5.15
CA SER A 84 9.09 -6.44 5.09
C SER A 84 7.86 -6.57 4.19
N ALA A 85 7.20 -5.47 3.83
CA ALA A 85 6.10 -5.50 2.85
C ALA A 85 6.57 -5.89 1.43
N PHE A 86 7.89 -5.93 1.17
CA PHE A 86 8.43 -6.44 -0.10
C PHE A 86 8.57 -7.98 -0.12
N LYS A 87 8.61 -8.64 1.04
CA LYS A 87 8.86 -10.09 1.11
C LYS A 87 7.86 -10.94 0.32
N PRO A 88 6.56 -10.65 0.27
CA PRO A 88 5.64 -11.45 -0.54
C PRO A 88 6.07 -11.62 -2.00
N PHE A 89 6.71 -10.61 -2.61
CA PHE A 89 7.19 -10.69 -3.99
C PHE A 89 8.41 -11.61 -4.13
N VAL A 90 9.31 -11.62 -3.14
CA VAL A 90 10.44 -12.57 -3.06
C VAL A 90 9.94 -14.01 -2.94
N TYR A 91 8.93 -14.22 -2.09
CA TYR A 91 8.36 -15.55 -1.85
C TYR A 91 7.54 -16.02 -3.04
N ALA A 92 6.82 -15.13 -3.73
CA ALA A 92 6.13 -15.45 -4.98
C ALA A 92 7.11 -15.94 -6.05
N ALA A 93 8.23 -15.23 -6.25
CA ALA A 93 9.28 -15.68 -7.18
C ALA A 93 9.82 -17.07 -6.82
N ALA A 94 10.02 -17.36 -5.53
CA ALA A 94 10.47 -18.68 -5.11
C ALA A 94 9.44 -19.78 -5.38
N LEU A 95 8.16 -19.52 -5.12
CA LEU A 95 7.08 -20.47 -5.37
C LEU A 95 7.01 -20.85 -6.86
N ASP A 96 7.15 -19.87 -7.76
CA ASP A 96 7.13 -20.13 -9.20
C ASP A 96 8.38 -20.87 -9.71
N LEU A 97 9.48 -20.84 -8.93
CA LEU A 97 10.69 -21.64 -9.16
C LEU A 97 10.63 -23.03 -8.48
N GLY A 98 9.45 -23.46 -8.02
CA GLY A 98 9.22 -24.82 -7.52
C GLY A 98 9.33 -24.97 -6.00
N TYR A 99 9.51 -23.87 -5.25
CA TYR A 99 9.34 -23.94 -3.80
C TYR A 99 7.87 -24.19 -3.44
N THR A 100 7.66 -24.82 -2.30
CA THR A 100 6.33 -25.05 -1.73
C THR A 100 6.24 -24.38 -0.36
N PRO A 101 5.03 -24.12 0.16
CA PRO A 101 4.85 -23.62 1.52
C PRO A 101 5.54 -24.47 2.61
N SER A 102 5.76 -25.76 2.32
CA SER A 102 6.44 -26.74 3.18
C SER A 102 7.95 -26.85 2.97
N SER A 103 8.51 -26.23 1.93
CA SER A 103 9.96 -26.24 1.68
C SER A 103 10.70 -25.69 2.91
N LEU A 104 11.77 -26.36 3.31
CA LEU A 104 12.55 -25.95 4.47
C LEU A 104 13.62 -24.92 4.07
N VAL A 105 13.67 -23.83 4.81
CA VAL A 105 14.70 -22.79 4.68
C VAL A 105 15.34 -22.60 6.05
N LEU A 106 16.67 -22.50 6.08
CA LEU A 106 17.44 -22.43 7.31
C LEU A 106 17.34 -21.05 7.98
N ASP A 107 16.78 -20.98 9.19
CA ASP A 107 16.84 -19.80 10.04
C ASP A 107 18.04 -19.88 11.01
N ALA A 108 19.22 -19.47 10.53
CA ALA A 108 20.49 -19.48 11.26
C ALA A 108 21.39 -18.31 10.82
N PRO A 109 22.38 -17.86 11.62
CA PRO A 109 23.22 -16.69 11.31
C PRO A 109 23.71 -16.65 9.86
N PHE A 110 23.57 -15.48 9.22
CA PHE A 110 23.90 -15.27 7.81
C PHE A 110 24.93 -14.16 7.66
N ALA A 111 25.90 -14.37 6.77
CA ALA A 111 26.83 -13.36 6.34
C ALA A 111 27.03 -13.49 4.83
N ALA A 112 27.03 -12.36 4.13
CA ALA A 112 27.41 -12.27 2.72
C ALA A 112 28.43 -11.15 2.53
N PRO A 113 29.22 -11.16 1.44
CA PRO A 113 30.00 -10.00 1.04
C PRO A 113 29.10 -8.75 0.97
N GLY A 114 29.52 -7.67 1.61
CA GLY A 114 28.82 -6.39 1.58
C GLY A 114 29.21 -5.55 0.36
N GLY A 115 29.11 -4.23 0.51
CA GLY A 115 29.44 -3.27 -0.55
C GLY A 115 30.95 -3.13 -0.78
N GLU A 116 31.32 -2.06 -1.48
CA GLU A 116 32.71 -1.79 -1.91
C GLU A 116 33.72 -1.70 -0.76
N ASP A 117 33.27 -1.49 0.48
CA ASP A 117 34.14 -1.42 1.67
C ASP A 117 34.63 -2.79 2.15
N GLY A 118 34.22 -3.87 1.48
CA GLY A 118 34.68 -5.24 1.74
C GLY A 118 34.18 -5.83 3.07
N LYS A 119 33.31 -5.11 3.80
CA LYS A 119 32.76 -5.61 5.06
C LYS A 119 31.69 -6.64 4.79
N LEU A 120 31.58 -7.61 5.70
CA LEU A 120 30.47 -8.56 5.66
C LEU A 120 29.15 -7.86 6.01
N TRP A 121 28.13 -8.13 5.20
CA TRP A 121 26.76 -7.77 5.53
C TRP A 121 26.11 -8.91 6.32
N ILE A 122 25.68 -8.60 7.54
CA ILE A 122 25.15 -9.56 8.51
C ILE A 122 23.73 -9.12 8.90
N PRO A 123 22.68 -9.57 8.17
CA PRO A 123 21.30 -9.28 8.51
C PRO A 123 20.88 -10.05 9.77
N LEU A 124 20.04 -9.41 10.60
CA LEU A 124 19.49 -10.02 11.81
C LEU A 124 17.97 -10.12 11.72
N ASN A 125 17.41 -11.16 12.33
CA ASN A 125 15.98 -11.22 12.61
C ASN A 125 15.59 -10.16 13.65
N TYR A 126 14.36 -9.67 13.59
CA TYR A 126 13.84 -8.72 14.59
C TYR A 126 13.98 -9.26 16.02
N SER A 127 13.67 -10.55 16.25
CA SER A 127 13.80 -11.17 17.57
C SER A 127 15.24 -11.50 17.99
N LYS A 128 16.22 -11.41 17.07
CA LYS A 128 17.61 -11.85 17.26
C LYS A 128 17.78 -13.34 17.64
N GLU A 129 16.73 -14.14 17.49
CA GLU A 129 16.73 -15.58 17.70
C GLU A 129 16.73 -16.33 16.36
N PHE A 130 17.18 -17.59 16.42
CA PHE A 130 17.31 -18.50 15.29
C PHE A 130 16.64 -19.83 15.64
N PHE A 131 15.80 -20.33 14.73
CA PHE A 131 14.96 -21.51 14.97
C PHE A 131 15.40 -22.74 14.15
N GLY A 132 16.49 -22.63 13.37
CA GLY A 132 16.96 -23.71 12.52
C GLY A 132 16.07 -23.90 11.27
N PRO A 133 16.05 -25.10 10.66
CA PRO A 133 15.21 -25.38 9.50
C PRO A 133 13.73 -25.10 9.79
N SER A 134 13.13 -24.20 9.02
CA SER A 134 11.74 -23.76 9.18
C SER A 134 11.03 -23.77 7.83
N THR A 135 9.72 -23.95 7.82
CA THR A 135 8.95 -23.95 6.56
C THR A 135 8.92 -22.57 5.92
N LEU A 136 8.89 -22.53 4.59
CA LEU A 136 8.76 -21.30 3.81
C LEU A 136 7.55 -20.47 4.29
N ARG A 137 6.41 -21.12 4.56
CA ARG A 137 5.22 -20.48 5.12
C ARG A 137 5.52 -19.76 6.44
N LEU A 138 6.22 -20.40 7.38
CA LEU A 138 6.58 -19.78 8.65
C LEU A 138 7.52 -18.59 8.45
N GLY A 139 8.42 -18.69 7.46
CA GLY A 139 9.35 -17.62 7.08
C GLY A 139 8.63 -16.32 6.75
N ILE A 140 7.60 -16.37 5.89
CA ILE A 140 6.81 -15.19 5.54
C ILE A 140 5.87 -14.77 6.67
N GLU A 141 5.23 -15.71 7.38
CA GLU A 141 4.31 -15.44 8.50
C GLU A 141 4.99 -14.67 9.63
N LYS A 142 6.20 -15.09 10.01
CA LYS A 142 6.99 -14.44 11.07
C LYS A 142 7.95 -13.38 10.53
N SER A 143 7.89 -13.10 9.23
CA SER A 143 8.77 -12.14 8.56
C SER A 143 10.25 -12.35 8.91
N ARG A 144 10.76 -13.59 8.81
CA ARG A 144 12.15 -13.91 9.13
C ARG A 144 13.09 -13.32 8.10
N ASN A 145 13.96 -12.40 8.51
CA ASN A 145 14.89 -11.70 7.62
C ASN A 145 15.89 -12.69 7.04
N VAL A 146 16.48 -13.52 7.89
CA VAL A 146 17.57 -14.40 7.46
C VAL A 146 17.08 -15.51 6.52
N MET A 147 15.89 -16.06 6.76
CA MET A 147 15.26 -16.98 5.79
C MET A 147 15.00 -16.30 4.45
N THR A 148 14.52 -15.05 4.45
CA THR A 148 14.24 -14.30 3.21
C THR A 148 15.51 -14.06 2.40
N VAL A 149 16.60 -13.65 3.07
CA VAL A 149 17.88 -13.41 2.39
C VAL A 149 18.47 -14.71 1.85
N ARG A 150 18.38 -15.81 2.61
CA ARG A 150 18.82 -17.13 2.11
C ARG A 150 18.03 -17.58 0.91
N LEU A 151 16.71 -17.39 0.94
CA LEU A 151 15.84 -17.70 -0.18
C LEU A 151 16.26 -16.88 -1.42
N ALA A 152 16.50 -15.58 -1.24
CA ALA A 152 16.98 -14.70 -2.32
C ALA A 152 18.37 -15.08 -2.84
N GLN A 153 19.26 -15.55 -1.97
CA GLN A 153 20.57 -16.07 -2.39
C GLN A 153 20.42 -17.36 -3.20
N ASP A 154 19.51 -18.25 -2.81
CA ASP A 154 19.31 -19.54 -3.46
C ASP A 154 18.68 -19.40 -4.85
N ILE A 155 17.59 -18.63 -4.96
CA ILE A 155 16.89 -18.41 -6.24
C ILE A 155 17.58 -17.38 -7.13
N GLY A 156 18.52 -16.61 -6.58
CA GLY A 156 19.16 -15.48 -7.26
C GLY A 156 18.31 -14.21 -7.25
N MET A 157 18.97 -13.06 -7.43
CA MET A 157 18.27 -11.76 -7.43
C MET A 157 17.59 -11.43 -8.76
N GLU A 158 17.97 -12.06 -9.87
CA GLU A 158 17.39 -11.78 -11.19
C GLU A 158 15.88 -12.10 -11.26
N PRO A 159 15.39 -13.27 -10.80
CA PRO A 159 13.95 -13.52 -10.70
C PRO A 159 13.24 -12.50 -9.81
N ILE A 160 13.84 -12.11 -8.68
CA ILE A 160 13.24 -11.14 -7.75
C ILE A 160 13.09 -9.77 -8.42
N VAL A 161 14.11 -9.32 -9.15
CA VAL A 161 14.06 -8.06 -9.91
C VAL A 161 13.00 -8.12 -11.01
N ASP A 162 12.90 -9.24 -11.73
CA ASP A 162 11.84 -9.43 -12.73
C ASP A 162 10.43 -9.35 -12.11
N TYR A 163 10.22 -9.97 -10.95
CA TYR A 163 8.94 -9.89 -10.23
C TYR A 163 8.66 -8.47 -9.79
N ALA A 164 9.64 -7.78 -9.21
CA ALA A 164 9.48 -6.40 -8.78
C ALA A 164 9.04 -5.48 -9.95
N ARG A 165 9.58 -5.73 -11.15
CA ARG A 165 9.22 -5.03 -12.39
C ARG A 165 7.84 -5.42 -12.92
N ARG A 166 7.52 -6.71 -13.00
CA ARG A 166 6.22 -7.23 -13.44
C ARG A 166 5.08 -6.71 -12.58
N PHE A 167 5.29 -6.61 -11.27
CA PHE A 167 4.34 -6.07 -10.31
C PHE A 167 4.27 -4.53 -10.30
N GLY A 168 5.13 -3.83 -11.04
CA GLY A 168 5.12 -2.36 -11.13
C GLY A 168 5.67 -1.63 -9.90
N LEU A 169 6.43 -2.31 -9.04
CA LEU A 169 7.03 -1.70 -7.83
C LEU A 169 8.25 -0.85 -8.13
N TYR A 170 9.09 -1.33 -9.05
CA TYR A 170 10.36 -0.73 -9.42
C TYR A 170 10.57 -0.88 -10.92
N GLU A 171 11.02 0.19 -11.58
CA GLU A 171 11.49 0.10 -12.97
C GLU A 171 12.88 -0.55 -13.03
N ASN A 172 13.77 -0.12 -12.13
CA ASN A 172 15.15 -0.59 -12.03
C ASN A 172 15.47 -0.88 -10.57
N LEU A 173 15.33 -2.14 -10.14
CA LEU A 173 15.75 -2.59 -8.82
C LEU A 173 17.17 -3.17 -8.91
N PRO A 174 18.18 -2.59 -8.23
CA PRO A 174 19.50 -3.18 -8.20
C PRO A 174 19.48 -4.60 -7.62
N PRO A 175 20.21 -5.58 -8.20
CA PRO A 175 20.15 -6.98 -7.78
C PRO A 175 21.00 -7.26 -6.53
N TYR A 176 20.87 -6.43 -5.48
CA TYR A 176 21.53 -6.63 -4.19
C TYR A 176 20.65 -7.45 -3.25
N LEU A 177 21.25 -8.34 -2.45
CA LEU A 177 20.51 -9.15 -1.47
C LEU A 177 19.72 -8.31 -0.46
N SER A 178 20.17 -7.10 -0.13
CA SER A 178 19.45 -6.18 0.75
C SER A 178 18.08 -5.78 0.19
N MET A 179 17.90 -5.80 -1.14
CA MET A 179 16.62 -5.52 -1.77
C MET A 179 15.56 -6.58 -1.45
N SER A 180 15.95 -7.83 -1.18
CA SER A 180 15.02 -8.87 -0.70
C SER A 180 14.36 -8.52 0.64
N LEU A 181 14.94 -7.59 1.41
CA LEU A 181 14.40 -7.06 2.65
C LEU A 181 13.65 -5.73 2.49
N GLY A 182 13.45 -5.26 1.25
CA GLY A 182 12.73 -4.02 0.95
C GLY A 182 13.56 -2.76 1.14
N ALA A 183 14.86 -2.79 0.84
CA ALA A 183 15.76 -1.64 0.92
C ALA A 183 15.58 -0.62 -0.24
N GLY A 184 14.88 -0.99 -1.31
CA GLY A 184 14.57 -0.11 -2.43
C GLY A 184 13.36 0.78 -2.14
N GLU A 185 13.40 2.03 -2.59
CA GLU A 185 12.30 2.97 -2.35
C GLU A 185 11.18 2.86 -3.38
N THR A 186 9.93 2.86 -2.92
CA THR A 186 8.72 2.87 -3.76
C THR A 186 7.68 3.81 -3.15
N THR A 187 6.56 4.01 -3.85
CA THR A 187 5.42 4.78 -3.34
C THR A 187 4.36 3.86 -2.74
N LEU A 188 3.54 4.40 -1.83
CA LEU A 188 2.42 3.63 -1.27
C LEU A 188 1.41 3.23 -2.37
N MET A 189 1.22 4.06 -3.39
CA MET A 189 0.37 3.76 -4.55
C MET A 189 0.87 2.51 -5.30
N GLN A 190 2.16 2.47 -5.64
CA GLN A 190 2.77 1.33 -6.34
C GLN A 190 2.70 0.07 -5.48
N LEU A 191 2.98 0.19 -4.18
CA LEU A 191 2.89 -0.95 -3.26
C LEU A 191 1.48 -1.52 -3.20
N ALA A 192 0.46 -0.68 -3.01
CA ALA A 192 -0.93 -1.12 -2.96
C ALA A 192 -1.37 -1.76 -4.30
N ALA A 193 -0.97 -1.18 -5.43
CA ALA A 193 -1.26 -1.71 -6.76
C ALA A 193 -0.59 -3.08 -6.99
N ALA A 194 0.64 -3.25 -6.53
CA ALA A 194 1.34 -4.53 -6.60
C ALA A 194 0.62 -5.61 -5.78
N TYR A 195 0.16 -5.28 -4.57
CA TYR A 195 -0.61 -6.21 -3.74
C TYR A 195 -1.96 -6.61 -4.35
N ALA A 196 -2.59 -5.75 -5.14
CA ALA A 196 -3.83 -6.08 -5.86
C ALA A 196 -3.68 -7.31 -6.76
N THR A 197 -2.49 -7.48 -7.35
CA THR A 197 -2.13 -8.62 -8.21
C THR A 197 -2.32 -9.96 -7.48
N PHE A 198 -2.03 -10.03 -6.17
CA PHE A 198 -2.26 -11.26 -5.41
C PHE A 198 -3.75 -11.56 -5.20
N VAL A 199 -4.58 -10.51 -5.11
CA VAL A 199 -6.03 -10.63 -4.84
C VAL A 199 -6.80 -11.01 -6.09
N ASN A 200 -6.44 -10.44 -7.23
CA ASN A 200 -7.20 -10.56 -8.48
C ASN A 200 -6.78 -11.75 -9.37
N GLY A 201 -5.99 -12.69 -8.83
CA GLY A 201 -5.55 -13.88 -9.55
C GLY A 201 -4.36 -13.64 -10.48
N GLY A 202 -3.47 -12.71 -10.13
CA GLY A 202 -2.20 -12.53 -10.83
C GLY A 202 -2.19 -11.49 -11.93
N LYS A 203 -3.13 -10.55 -11.96
CA LYS A 203 -3.20 -9.55 -13.05
C LYS A 203 -2.79 -8.17 -12.55
N ARG A 204 -1.79 -7.56 -13.19
CA ARG A 204 -1.36 -6.21 -12.79
C ARG A 204 -2.50 -5.19 -13.04
N VAL A 205 -2.70 -4.30 -12.08
CA VAL A 205 -3.59 -3.15 -12.24
C VAL A 205 -2.80 -1.85 -12.35
N GLU A 206 -3.33 -0.90 -13.12
CA GLU A 206 -2.83 0.47 -13.14
C GLU A 206 -3.76 1.34 -12.31
N PRO A 207 -3.27 2.00 -11.23
CA PRO A 207 -4.10 2.84 -10.41
C PRO A 207 -4.67 4.03 -11.18
N THR A 208 -5.98 4.27 -11.06
CA THR A 208 -6.64 5.43 -11.67
C THR A 208 -7.50 6.18 -10.66
N VAL A 209 -7.43 7.51 -10.71
CA VAL A 209 -8.28 8.43 -9.95
C VAL A 209 -9.36 9.08 -10.82
N ILE A 210 -9.27 8.93 -12.15
CA ILE A 210 -10.22 9.49 -13.10
C ILE A 210 -10.97 8.33 -13.73
N ASP A 211 -12.27 8.24 -13.51
CA ASP A 211 -13.10 7.21 -14.14
C ASP A 211 -13.42 7.57 -15.60
N ARG A 212 -13.78 8.84 -15.84
CA ARG A 212 -14.26 9.32 -17.13
C ARG A 212 -14.01 10.81 -17.31
N VAL A 213 -13.69 11.22 -18.53
CA VAL A 213 -13.62 12.62 -18.96
C VAL A 213 -14.67 12.86 -20.04
N GLN A 214 -15.46 13.93 -19.92
CA GLN A 214 -16.49 14.32 -20.87
C GLN A 214 -16.24 15.73 -21.41
N ASP A 215 -16.66 15.99 -22.64
CA ASP A 215 -16.70 17.35 -23.21
C ASP A 215 -17.88 18.16 -22.66
N ARG A 216 -17.97 19.43 -23.06
CA ARG A 216 -19.06 20.34 -22.64
C ARG A 216 -20.47 19.90 -23.08
N ASN A 217 -20.56 18.97 -24.02
CA ASN A 217 -21.81 18.42 -24.55
C ASN A 217 -22.14 17.04 -23.93
N GLY A 218 -21.34 16.57 -22.96
CA GLY A 218 -21.52 15.26 -22.32
C GLY A 218 -20.93 14.08 -23.09
N LYS A 219 -20.23 14.31 -24.22
CA LYS A 219 -19.58 13.22 -24.97
C LYS A 219 -18.33 12.75 -24.22
N SER A 220 -18.23 11.45 -23.95
CA SER A 220 -17.03 10.86 -23.33
C SER A 220 -15.82 10.95 -24.26
N ILE A 221 -14.72 11.51 -23.74
CA ILE A 221 -13.42 11.63 -24.40
C ILE A 221 -12.49 10.50 -23.95
N LEU A 222 -12.53 10.17 -22.66
CA LEU A 222 -11.69 9.16 -22.03
C LEU A 222 -12.51 8.39 -20.99
N THR A 223 -12.30 7.07 -20.94
CA THR A 223 -12.80 6.16 -19.90
C THR A 223 -11.61 5.34 -19.43
N ALA A 224 -11.37 5.28 -18.13
CA ALA A 224 -10.21 4.55 -17.60
C ALA A 224 -10.38 3.02 -17.66
N ASP A 225 -11.60 2.54 -17.39
CA ASP A 225 -11.92 1.13 -17.60
C ASP A 225 -12.19 0.86 -19.08
N ALA A 226 -11.21 0.25 -19.76
CA ALA A 226 -11.28 -0.08 -21.18
C ALA A 226 -11.81 -1.51 -21.44
N ARG A 227 -12.30 -2.22 -20.42
CA ARG A 227 -12.86 -3.57 -20.61
C ARG A 227 -14.11 -3.49 -21.48
N ALA A 228 -14.21 -4.41 -22.43
CA ALA A 228 -15.39 -4.50 -23.30
C ALA A 228 -16.62 -4.86 -22.46
N CYS A 229 -17.70 -4.09 -22.65
CA CYS A 229 -18.99 -4.36 -22.04
C CYS A 229 -20.09 -4.35 -23.11
N ASP A 230 -20.30 -5.50 -23.75
CA ASP A 230 -21.31 -5.63 -24.80
C ASP A 230 -22.74 -5.43 -24.26
N SER A 231 -22.98 -5.80 -23.00
CA SER A 231 -24.25 -5.64 -22.29
C SER A 231 -24.49 -4.24 -21.73
N CYS A 232 -23.49 -3.35 -21.69
CA CYS A 232 -23.65 -1.97 -21.21
C CYS A 232 -24.42 -1.06 -22.20
N LYS A 233 -24.86 -1.61 -23.34
CA LYS A 233 -25.73 -0.95 -24.31
C LYS A 233 -27.23 -1.19 -24.05
N ALA A 234 -27.57 -2.06 -23.09
CA ALA A 234 -28.94 -2.31 -22.70
C ALA A 234 -29.58 -1.08 -22.02
N ASP A 235 -30.89 -0.96 -22.10
CA ASP A 235 -31.64 0.04 -21.34
C ASP A 235 -31.41 -0.16 -19.84
N PHE A 236 -31.29 0.95 -19.10
CA PHE A 236 -31.04 0.89 -17.66
C PHE A 236 -32.24 0.31 -16.92
N ASP A 237 -32.05 -0.83 -16.25
CA ASP A 237 -33.00 -1.43 -15.33
C ASP A 237 -32.44 -1.39 -13.89
N PRO A 238 -33.08 -0.65 -12.96
CA PRO A 238 -32.66 -0.60 -11.55
C PRO A 238 -32.66 -1.96 -10.83
N ALA A 239 -33.40 -2.94 -11.34
CA ALA A 239 -33.45 -4.30 -10.79
C ALA A 239 -32.36 -5.22 -11.35
N SER A 240 -31.64 -4.79 -12.40
CA SER A 240 -30.57 -5.58 -13.00
C SER A 240 -29.25 -5.46 -12.24
N GLU A 241 -28.54 -6.57 -12.11
CA GLU A 241 -27.18 -6.55 -11.58
C GLU A 241 -26.21 -6.00 -12.65
N PRO A 242 -25.20 -5.19 -12.26
CA PRO A 242 -24.16 -4.77 -13.18
C PRO A 242 -23.47 -5.98 -13.84
N PRO A 243 -23.21 -5.95 -15.16
CA PRO A 243 -22.57 -7.07 -15.83
C PRO A 243 -21.13 -7.27 -15.34
N ILE A 244 -20.76 -8.53 -15.13
CA ILE A 244 -19.37 -8.90 -14.84
C ILE A 244 -18.56 -8.77 -16.13
N LEU A 245 -17.60 -7.84 -16.14
CA LEU A 245 -16.74 -7.63 -17.30
C LEU A 245 -15.61 -8.66 -17.34
N PRO A 246 -15.30 -9.23 -18.52
CA PRO A 246 -14.12 -10.06 -18.66
C PRO A 246 -12.87 -9.23 -18.38
N ASP A 247 -11.87 -9.84 -17.75
CA ASP A 247 -10.58 -9.23 -17.49
C ASP A 247 -9.54 -9.75 -18.50
N PRO A 248 -9.26 -9.01 -19.58
CA PRO A 248 -8.37 -9.45 -20.66
C PRO A 248 -6.88 -9.27 -20.32
N ARG A 249 -6.53 -8.71 -19.15
CA ARG A 249 -5.13 -8.46 -18.80
C ARG A 249 -4.36 -9.77 -18.66
N ALA A 250 -3.11 -9.74 -19.07
CA ALA A 250 -2.21 -10.88 -18.94
C ALA A 250 -2.00 -11.24 -17.46
N GLN A 251 -2.01 -12.52 -17.18
CA GLN A 251 -1.64 -13.05 -15.87
C GLN A 251 -0.11 -13.06 -15.76
N ILE A 252 0.39 -12.43 -14.70
CA ILE A 252 1.81 -12.26 -14.36
C ILE A 252 2.22 -13.05 -13.12
N LEU A 253 1.35 -13.91 -12.59
CA LEU A 253 1.67 -14.95 -11.62
C LEU A 253 1.31 -16.30 -12.24
#